data_AF-A0A3D2SAP6-F1
#
_entry.id   AF-A0A3D2SAP6-F1
#
_cell.length_a   1.000
_cell.length_b   1.000
_cell.length_c   1.000
_cell.angle_alpha   90.00
_cell.angle_beta   90.00
_cell.angle_gamma   90.00
#
_symmetry.space_group_name_H-M   'P 1'
#
loop_
_entity.id
_entity.type
_entity.pdbx_description
1 polymer ?
#
loop_
_entity_poly.entity_id
_entity_poly.type
_entity_poly.pdbx_seq_one_letter_code
_entity_poly.pdbx_strand_id
1 'polypeptide(L)' 'MNTMTDKKLPYKVKDINLAAWGRKEIQLAEVEMPGLMALREEFGASKPLKGARVAGCLHMTIQTAVL' A
#
# COMPACT_ATOMS: atom_id res chain seq x y z
N MET A 1 39.13 -2.78 1.59
CA MET A 1 38.02 -1.97 1.05
C MET A 1 36.86 -2.90 0.77
N ASN A 2 35.89 -3.01 1.68
CA ASN A 2 34.68 -3.79 1.44
C ASN A 2 33.64 -2.82 0.87
N THR A 3 33.42 -2.85 -0.44
CA THR A 3 32.29 -2.15 -1.06
C THR A 3 31.01 -2.88 -0.65
N MET A 4 30.45 -2.50 0.51
CA MET A 4 29.07 -2.82 0.84
C MET A 4 28.18 -2.04 -0.14
N THR A 5 27.88 -2.65 -1.28
CA THR A 5 26.79 -2.19 -2.14
C THR A 5 25.50 -2.41 -1.36
N ASP A 6 25.06 -1.37 -0.67
CA ASP A 6 23.77 -1.31 0.03
C ASP A 6 22.67 -1.36 -1.03
N LYS A 7 22.32 -2.57 -1.44
CA LYS A 7 21.44 -2.84 -2.56
C LYS A 7 20.01 -2.58 -2.07
N LYS A 8 19.58 -1.33 -2.18
CA LYS A 8 18.22 -0.90 -1.82
C LYS A 8 17.21 -1.62 -2.72
N LEU A 9 16.62 -2.70 -2.22
CA LEU A 9 15.56 -3.42 -2.89
C LEU A 9 14.26 -2.60 -2.78
N PRO A 10 13.62 -2.22 -3.91
CA PRO A 10 12.39 -1.43 -3.87
C PRO A 10 11.21 -2.23 -3.29
N TYR A 11 11.19 -3.55 -3.48
CA TYR A 11 10.23 -4.48 -2.87
C TYR A 11 10.78 -5.92 -2.88
N LYS A 12 10.19 -6.81 -2.08
CA LYS A 12 10.42 -8.25 -2.10
C LYS A 12 9.12 -8.96 -1.78
N VAL A 13 8.54 -9.65 -2.76
CA VAL A 13 7.26 -10.38 -2.66
C VAL A 13 7.44 -11.80 -3.21
N LYS A 14 6.49 -12.70 -2.92
CA LYS A 14 6.55 -14.09 -3.34
C LYS A 14 6.43 -14.27 -4.86
N ASP A 15 5.46 -13.63 -5.49
CA ASP A 15 5.22 -13.69 -6.94
C ASP A 15 4.54 -12.40 -7.41
N ILE A 16 5.18 -11.67 -8.33
CA ILE A 16 4.68 -10.41 -8.87
C ILE A 16 3.58 -10.61 -9.93
N ASN A 17 3.50 -11.80 -10.53
CA ASN A 17 2.49 -12.09 -11.57
C ASN A 17 1.06 -12.13 -11.00
N LEU A 18 0.91 -12.25 -9.68
CA LEU A 18 -0.38 -12.20 -8.99
C LEU A 18 -0.95 -10.78 -8.86
N ALA A 19 -0.22 -9.74 -9.26
CA ALA A 19 -0.64 -8.34 -9.10
C ALA A 19 -1.99 -8.03 -9.76
N ALA A 20 -2.27 -8.61 -10.94
CA ALA A 20 -3.52 -8.39 -11.65
C ALA A 20 -4.72 -8.96 -10.89
N TRP A 21 -4.57 -10.14 -10.29
CA TRP A 21 -5.62 -10.73 -9.44
C TRP A 21 -5.76 -9.96 -8.13
N GLY A 22 -4.64 -9.62 -7.47
CA GLY A 22 -4.66 -8.80 -6.26
C GLY A 22 -5.37 -7.46 -6.46
N ARG A 23 -5.22 -6.81 -7.63
CA ARG A 23 -5.95 -5.57 -7.96
C ARG A 23 -7.47 -5.78 -8.03
N LYS A 24 -7.94 -6.91 -8.55
CA LYS A 24 -9.37 -7.24 -8.59
C LYS A 24 -9.95 -7.41 -7.19
N GLU A 25 -9.24 -8.11 -6.32
CA GLU A 25 -9.63 -8.29 -4.91
C GLU A 25 -9.63 -6.95 -4.15
N ILE A 26 -8.66 -6.07 -4.41
CA ILE A 26 -8.62 -4.73 -3.81
C ILE A 26 -9.86 -3.91 -4.21
N GLN A 27 -10.28 -3.95 -5.49
CA GLN A 27 -11.47 -3.24 -5.95
C GLN A 27 -12.75 -3.71 -5.23
N LEU A 28 -12.85 -5.01 -4.96
CA LEU A 28 -13.96 -5.54 -4.16
C LEU A 28 -13.88 -5.07 -2.70
N ALA A 29 -12.68 -5.08 -2.11
CA ALA A 29 -12.48 -4.63 -0.74
C ALA A 29 -12.72 -3.13 -0.54
N GLU A 30 -12.50 -2.28 -1.54
CA GLU A 30 -12.82 -0.85 -1.48
C GLU A 30 -14.33 -0.61 -1.28
N VAL A 31 -15.19 -1.44 -1.89
CA VAL A 31 -16.65 -1.37 -1.72
C VAL A 31 -17.05 -1.75 -0.28
N GLU A 32 -16.38 -2.74 0.30
CA GLU A 32 -16.63 -3.24 1.65
C GLU A 32 -15.98 -2.38 2.76
N MET A 33 -15.18 -1.37 2.40
CA MET A 33 -14.47 -0.48 3.35
C MET A 33 -14.87 0.99 3.17
N PRO A 34 -16.18 1.33 3.29
CA PRO A 34 -16.69 2.67 2.98
C PRO A 34 -16.08 3.78 3.83
N GLY A 35 -15.71 3.48 5.07
CA GLY A 35 -15.06 4.45 5.96
C GLY A 35 -13.71 4.94 5.43
N LEU A 36 -12.88 4.05 4.88
CA LEU A 36 -11.60 4.44 4.29
C LEU A 36 -11.80 5.22 2.99
N MET A 37 -12.80 4.85 2.19
CA MET A 37 -13.11 5.55 0.95
C MET A 37 -13.62 6.97 1.24
N ALA A 38 -14.46 7.15 2.25
CA ALA A 38 -14.92 8.46 2.71
C ALA A 38 -13.74 9.35 3.16
N LEU A 39 -12.79 8.82 3.93
CA LEU A 39 -11.59 9.56 4.33
C LEU A 39 -10.73 9.99 3.13
N ARG A 40 -10.60 9.13 2.11
CA ARG A 40 -9.89 9.47 0.87
C ARG A 40 -10.59 10.60 0.12
N GLU A 41 -11.92 10.59 0.05
CA GLU A 41 -12.71 11.64 -0.60
C GLU A 41 -12.60 12.97 0.16
N GLU A 42 -12.79 12.95 1.49
CA GLU A 42 -12.78 14.14 2.34
C GLU A 42 -11.41 14.82 2.40
N PHE A 43 -10.34 14.04 2.60
CA PHE A 43 -8.99 14.58 2.86
C PHE A 43 -8.02 14.47 1.67
N GLY A 44 -8.42 13.83 0.58
CA GLY A 44 -7.55 13.62 -0.59
C GLY A 44 -7.07 14.93 -1.23
N ALA A 45 -7.94 15.93 -1.30
CA ALA A 45 -7.61 17.24 -1.89
C ALA A 45 -6.65 18.06 -1.02
N SER A 46 -6.80 18.02 0.30
CA SER A 46 -5.98 18.79 1.25
C SER A 46 -4.60 18.18 1.47
N LYS A 47 -4.41 16.89 1.11
CA LYS A 47 -3.14 16.16 1.20
C LYS A 47 -2.49 16.29 2.60
N PRO A 48 -3.19 15.96 3.69
CA PRO A 48 -2.73 16.21 5.06
C PRO A 48 -1.44 15.47 5.42
N LEU A 49 -1.14 14.36 4.75
CA LEU A 49 0.06 13.55 4.97
C LEU A 49 1.26 13.98 4.10
N LYS A 50 1.19 15.12 3.40
CA LYS A 50 2.29 15.58 2.55
C LYS A 50 3.58 15.75 3.37
N GLY A 51 4.61 14.99 3.02
CA GLY A 51 5.92 15.00 3.70
C GLY A 51 6.07 13.99 4.84
N ALA A 52 4.98 13.32 5.26
CA ALA A 52 5.05 12.24 6.22
C ALA A 52 5.76 11.01 5.62
N ARG A 53 6.52 10.27 6.44
CA ARG A 53 7.11 8.98 6.09
C ARG A 53 6.56 7.92 7.03
N VAL A 54 5.68 7.07 6.51
CA VAL A 54 4.96 6.06 7.29
C VAL A 54 5.60 4.69 7.05
N ALA A 55 5.97 4.01 8.13
CA ALA A 55 6.41 2.61 8.10
C ALA A 55 5.32 1.74 8.74
N GLY A 56 4.86 0.73 8.02
CA GLY A 56 3.82 -0.20 8.48
C GLY A 56 4.41 -1.59 8.75
N CYS A 57 4.03 -2.18 9.88
CA CYS A 57 4.28 -3.59 10.22
C CYS A 57 2.94 -4.24 10.60
N LEU A 58 2.13 -4.48 9.58
CA LEU A 58 0.80 -5.07 9.66
C LEU A 58 0.78 -6.35 8.81
N HIS A 59 -0.26 -7.16 8.98
CA HIS A 59 -0.49 -8.28 8.07
C HIS A 59 -0.71 -7.73 6.65
N MET A 60 0.10 -8.15 5.67
CA MET A 60 -0.02 -7.67 4.30
C MET A 60 -1.15 -8.39 3.55
N THR A 61 -2.40 -8.08 3.93
CA THR A 61 -3.63 -8.63 3.34
C THR A 61 -4.25 -7.69 2.30
N ILE A 62 -5.35 -8.11 1.66
CA ILE A 62 -6.13 -7.27 0.73
C ILE A 62 -6.65 -6.01 1.43
N GLN A 63 -7.13 -6.12 2.67
CA GLN A 63 -7.64 -5.00 3.45
C GLN A 63 -6.55 -3.98 3.78
N THR A 64 -5.33 -4.44 4.09
CA THR A 64 -4.19 -3.52 4.31
C THR A 64 -3.73 -2.83 3.03
N ALA A 65 -4.03 -3.37 1.85
CA ALA A 65 -3.82 -2.65 0.59
C ALA A 65 -4.86 -1.53 0.34
N VAL A 66 -5.98 -1.54 1.08
CA VAL A 66 -7.01 -0.48 1.05
C VAL A 66 -6.75 0.61 2.12
N LEU A 67 -6.06 0.27 3.21
CA LEU A 67 -5.62 1.21 4.25
C LEU A 67 -4.80 2.36 3.65
#